data_AF-A0A1F1LEN8-F1
#
_entry.id   AF-A0A1F1LEN8-F1
#
_cell.length_a   1.000
_cell.length_b   1.000
_cell.length_c   1.000
_cell.angle_alpha   90.00
_cell.angle_beta   90.00
_cell.angle_gamma   90.00
#
_symmetry.space_group_name_H-M   'P 1'
#
loop_
_entity.id
_entity.type
_entity.pdbx_description
1 polymer ?
#
loop_
_entity_poly.entity_id
_entity_poly.type
_entity_poly.pdbx_seq_one_letter_code
_entity_poly.pdbx_strand_id
1 'polypeptide(L)'
;MPRLTDRYIAEVVRHLPEGQRGDISEEIAATIDDMIAAELDADTGPDGRIDTATAEHTVLRRLGDPAQLARRYSGVRQYLVGPDVYPVWSRVLRWLVPVVGTIAAVAGGILYVSTTPVPQLGDLIAQLVTSVSAALLWTFAAWTLVVVIIERTTPEGASNALSRTPTWDPNDLDRTGSGTDTRADAIVSLVMLALLAGVPFIPSTFLYIGHLNGGEPLINPDIPTGWVVSYLVLIGVLALIQVWRPARPGRSRGRLTLEMATDIVFGVFLTALVLSQQTVLHPDLVPADGDGGPATAIRWGLVAAVWVIVVWDQVETLRTFRRAADR
;
A
#
# COMPACT_ATOMS: atom_id res chain seq x y z
N MET A 1 -50.22 15.56 -19.27
CA MET A 1 -49.37 15.11 -18.14
C MET A 1 -48.02 14.75 -18.71
N PRO A 2 -46.88 15.09 -18.08
CA PRO A 2 -45.57 14.69 -18.57
C PRO A 2 -45.49 13.15 -18.65
N ARG A 3 -44.79 12.64 -19.65
CA ARG A 3 -44.59 11.20 -19.89
C ARG A 3 -43.82 10.59 -18.72
N LEU A 4 -43.86 9.26 -18.58
CA LEU A 4 -43.13 8.57 -17.52
C LEU A 4 -41.62 8.74 -17.73
N THR A 5 -41.18 8.77 -19.00
CA THR A 5 -39.83 9.11 -19.44
C THR A 5 -39.38 10.49 -18.94
N ASP A 6 -40.21 11.53 -19.07
CA ASP A 6 -39.85 12.89 -18.62
C ASP A 6 -39.56 12.93 -17.12
N ARG A 7 -40.38 12.22 -16.33
CA ARG A 7 -40.18 12.09 -14.87
C ARG A 7 -38.96 11.27 -14.53
N TYR A 8 -38.70 10.21 -15.29
CA TYR A 8 -37.52 9.38 -15.11
C TYR A 8 -36.24 10.17 -15.36
N ILE A 9 -36.16 10.90 -16.47
CA ILE A 9 -35.03 11.75 -16.82
C ILE A 9 -34.85 12.85 -15.76
N ALA A 10 -35.93 13.50 -15.31
CA ALA A 10 -35.86 14.51 -14.26
C ALA A 10 -35.25 13.95 -12.96
N GLU A 11 -35.59 12.72 -12.57
CA GLU A 11 -34.99 12.07 -11.41
C GLU A 11 -33.53 11.69 -11.64
N VAL A 12 -33.14 11.24 -12.85
CA VAL A 12 -31.74 10.97 -13.18
C VAL A 12 -30.91 12.25 -13.09
N VAL A 13 -31.37 13.33 -13.72
CA VAL A 13 -30.68 14.64 -13.77
C VAL A 13 -30.50 15.24 -12.38
N ARG A 14 -31.44 15.00 -11.46
CA ARG A 14 -31.35 15.45 -10.06
C ARG A 14 -30.12 14.89 -9.33
N HIS A 15 -29.59 13.75 -9.77
CA HIS A 15 -28.43 13.08 -9.19
C HIS A 15 -27.11 13.37 -9.94
N LEU A 16 -27.14 14.17 -11.03
CA LEU A 16 -25.96 14.51 -11.82
C LEU A 16 -25.29 15.83 -11.38
N PRO A 17 -23.96 15.96 -11.53
CA PRO A 17 -23.23 17.22 -11.37
C PRO A 17 -23.75 18.30 -12.32
N GLU A 18 -23.86 19.55 -11.83
CA GLU A 18 -24.54 20.65 -12.56
C GLU A 18 -24.02 20.87 -13.97
N GLY A 19 -22.70 20.77 -14.18
CA GLY A 19 -22.05 21.03 -15.46
C GLY A 19 -22.29 19.99 -16.56
N GLN A 20 -22.83 18.80 -16.23
CA GLN A 20 -23.05 17.71 -17.20
C GLN A 20 -24.53 17.39 -17.41
N ARG A 21 -25.44 18.08 -16.72
CA ARG A 21 -26.88 17.78 -16.73
C ARG A 21 -27.51 17.90 -18.12
N GLY A 22 -27.12 18.90 -18.90
CA GLY A 22 -27.66 19.15 -20.25
C GLY A 22 -27.33 18.01 -21.19
N ASP A 23 -26.04 17.84 -21.50
CA ASP A 23 -25.53 16.84 -22.44
C ASP A 23 -25.98 15.42 -22.09
N ILE A 24 -25.89 15.03 -20.81
CA ILE A 24 -26.32 13.70 -20.36
C ILE A 24 -27.85 13.54 -20.46
N SER A 25 -28.64 14.59 -20.20
CA SER A 25 -30.10 14.48 -20.29
C SER A 25 -30.57 14.22 -21.71
N GLU A 26 -29.93 14.85 -22.71
CA GLU A 26 -30.23 14.64 -24.12
C GLU A 26 -29.80 13.24 -24.58
N GLU A 27 -28.63 12.78 -24.15
CA GLU A 27 -28.14 11.43 -24.44
C GLU A 27 -29.05 10.33 -23.86
N ILE A 28 -29.48 10.49 -22.61
CA ILE A 28 -30.39 9.54 -21.96
C ILE A 28 -31.77 9.57 -22.62
N ALA A 29 -32.27 10.75 -23.01
CA ALA A 29 -33.53 10.87 -23.73
C ALA A 29 -33.49 10.13 -25.08
N ALA A 30 -32.44 10.37 -25.88
CA ALA A 30 -32.24 9.69 -27.16
C ALA A 30 -32.13 8.17 -26.98
N THR A 31 -31.37 7.71 -25.96
CA THR A 31 -31.22 6.28 -25.67
C THR A 31 -32.55 5.64 -25.28
N ILE A 32 -33.39 6.31 -24.48
CA ILE A 32 -34.71 5.81 -24.09
C ILE A 32 -35.64 5.73 -25.30
N ASP A 33 -35.65 6.77 -26.14
CA ASP A 33 -36.48 6.81 -27.34
C ASP A 33 -36.10 5.69 -28.33
N ASP A 34 -34.79 5.46 -28.54
CA ASP A 34 -34.28 4.36 -29.37
C ASP A 34 -34.67 2.98 -28.80
N MET A 35 -34.59 2.81 -27.48
CA MET A 35 -35.01 1.56 -26.83
C MET A 35 -36.52 1.33 -26.95
N ILE A 36 -37.34 2.38 -26.84
CA ILE A 36 -38.80 2.29 -27.01
C ILE A 36 -39.14 1.94 -28.47
N ALA A 37 -38.47 2.57 -29.43
CA ALA A 37 -38.66 2.25 -30.86
C ALA A 37 -38.28 0.80 -31.17
N ALA A 38 -37.14 0.33 -30.64
CA ALA A 38 -36.72 -1.06 -30.79
C ALA A 38 -37.73 -2.05 -30.19
N GLU A 39 -38.33 -1.74 -29.05
CA GLU A 39 -39.34 -2.61 -28.42
C GLU A 39 -40.63 -2.65 -29.26
N LEU A 40 -41.06 -1.50 -29.79
CA LEU A 40 -42.22 -1.39 -30.69
C LEU A 40 -42.02 -2.13 -32.02
N ASP A 41 -40.79 -2.21 -32.52
CA ASP A 41 -40.45 -2.91 -33.76
C ASP A 41 -40.21 -4.41 -33.56
N ALA A 42 -39.69 -4.82 -32.41
CA ALA A 42 -39.42 -6.22 -32.07
C ALA A 42 -40.70 -7.05 -31.88
N ASP A 43 -41.81 -6.40 -31.51
CA ASP A 43 -43.06 -7.08 -31.23
C ASP A 43 -43.93 -7.28 -32.49
N THR A 44 -43.68 -8.39 -33.18
CA THR A 44 -44.55 -8.96 -34.23
C THR A 44 -45.20 -10.26 -33.74
N GLY A 45 -45.49 -10.37 -32.44
CA GLY A 45 -46.08 -11.56 -31.83
C GLY A 45 -47.56 -11.78 -32.22
N PRO A 46 -48.09 -13.01 -32.02
CA PRO A 46 -49.44 -13.38 -32.47
C PRO A 46 -50.60 -12.63 -31.76
N ASP A 47 -50.34 -11.93 -30.65
CA ASP A 47 -51.34 -11.20 -29.85
C ASP A 47 -51.47 -9.70 -30.19
N GLY A 48 -50.82 -9.22 -31.25
CA GLY A 48 -50.92 -7.85 -31.74
C GLY A 48 -49.86 -6.90 -31.17
N ARG A 49 -49.74 -5.71 -31.78
CA ARG A 49 -48.71 -4.70 -31.48
C ARG A 49 -48.84 -4.21 -30.03
N ILE A 50 -47.78 -4.30 -29.21
CA ILE A 50 -47.70 -3.54 -27.96
C ILE A 50 -47.92 -2.04 -28.19
N ASP A 51 -48.58 -1.41 -27.22
CA ASP A 51 -48.77 0.03 -27.20
C ASP A 51 -47.51 0.74 -26.67
N THR A 52 -47.42 2.05 -26.95
CA THR A 52 -46.28 2.87 -26.55
C THR A 52 -46.10 2.92 -25.02
N ALA A 53 -47.19 2.84 -24.26
CA ALA A 53 -47.13 2.88 -22.79
C ALA A 53 -46.51 1.60 -22.21
N THR A 54 -46.81 0.43 -22.78
CA THR A 54 -46.21 -0.85 -22.36
C THR A 54 -44.73 -0.91 -22.77
N ALA A 55 -44.38 -0.41 -23.95
CA ALA A 55 -42.98 -0.28 -24.39
C ALA A 55 -42.19 0.64 -23.46
N GLU A 56 -42.72 1.83 -23.16
CA GLU A 56 -42.11 2.81 -22.22
C GLU A 56 -41.88 2.17 -20.84
N HIS A 57 -42.89 1.50 -20.28
CA HIS A 57 -42.77 0.87 -18.97
C HIS A 57 -41.74 -0.28 -18.97
N THR A 58 -41.67 -1.06 -20.05
CA THR A 58 -40.71 -2.17 -20.19
C THR A 58 -39.27 -1.65 -20.28
N VAL A 59 -39.03 -0.60 -21.08
CA VAL A 59 -37.73 0.06 -21.21
C VAL A 59 -37.27 0.66 -19.88
N LEU A 60 -38.13 1.43 -19.21
CA LEU A 60 -37.78 2.05 -17.93
C LEU A 60 -37.53 1.00 -16.83
N ARG A 61 -38.27 -0.10 -16.83
CA ARG A 61 -38.02 -1.23 -15.93
C ARG A 61 -36.68 -1.91 -16.22
N ARG A 62 -36.27 -2.01 -17.48
CA ARG A 62 -34.98 -2.57 -17.90
C ARG A 62 -33.80 -1.66 -17.53
N LEU A 63 -33.99 -0.34 -17.60
CA LEU A 63 -33.00 0.65 -17.15
C LEU A 63 -32.85 0.68 -15.61
N GLY A 64 -33.94 0.41 -14.89
CA GLY A 64 -33.92 0.24 -13.44
C GLY A 64 -33.93 1.57 -12.67
N ASP A 65 -33.33 1.59 -11.49
CA ASP A 65 -33.34 2.76 -10.58
C ASP A 65 -32.64 3.99 -11.20
N PRO A 66 -33.32 5.15 -11.31
CA PRO A 66 -32.75 6.37 -11.89
C PRO A 66 -31.50 6.87 -11.15
N ALA A 67 -31.39 6.64 -9.84
CA ALA A 67 -30.19 6.98 -9.07
C ALA A 67 -29.00 6.06 -9.41
N GLN A 68 -29.25 4.81 -9.78
CA GLN A 68 -28.20 3.91 -10.27
C GLN A 68 -27.76 4.28 -11.69
N LEU A 69 -28.70 4.66 -12.55
CA LEU A 69 -28.37 5.13 -13.91
C LEU A 69 -27.53 6.42 -13.85
N ALA A 70 -27.93 7.40 -13.03
CA ALA A 70 -27.18 8.64 -12.84
C ALA A 70 -25.72 8.41 -12.41
N ARG A 71 -25.46 7.40 -11.56
CA ARG A 71 -24.09 7.07 -11.12
C ARG A 71 -23.20 6.54 -12.23
N ARG A 72 -23.76 5.91 -13.26
CA ARG A 72 -23.00 5.43 -14.43
C ARG A 72 -22.62 6.60 -15.34
N TYR A 73 -23.52 7.57 -15.47
CA TYR A 73 -23.31 8.75 -16.31
C TYR A 73 -22.52 9.87 -15.63
N SER A 74 -22.56 9.98 -14.29
CA SER A 74 -21.94 11.10 -13.58
C SER A 74 -20.41 11.11 -13.59
N GLY A 75 -19.77 10.00 -13.95
CA GLY A 75 -18.31 9.84 -13.86
C GLY A 75 -17.75 10.00 -12.43
N VAL A 76 -18.60 10.12 -11.40
CA VAL A 76 -18.16 10.41 -10.04
C VAL A 76 -17.49 9.17 -9.45
N ARG A 77 -16.19 9.28 -9.18
CA ARG A 77 -15.38 8.24 -8.54
C ARG A 77 -16.00 7.83 -7.20
N GLN A 78 -16.58 6.63 -7.16
CA GLN A 78 -17.21 6.05 -5.95
C GLN A 78 -16.22 5.35 -5.03
N TYR A 79 -14.94 5.42 -5.38
CA TYR A 79 -13.86 4.79 -4.65
C TYR A 79 -13.04 5.85 -3.93
N LEU A 80 -12.53 5.49 -2.75
CA LEU A 80 -11.54 6.30 -2.06
C LEU A 80 -10.20 6.21 -2.81
N VAL A 81 -9.76 4.99 -3.12
CA VAL A 81 -8.56 4.68 -3.89
C VAL A 81 -8.98 4.04 -5.21
N GLY A 82 -8.61 4.65 -6.33
CA GLY A 82 -9.03 4.24 -7.65
C GLY A 82 -8.41 2.94 -8.17
N PRO A 83 -9.09 2.30 -9.13
CA PRO A 83 -8.67 1.00 -9.66
C PRO A 83 -7.26 1.03 -10.26
N ASP A 84 -6.85 2.16 -10.83
CA ASP A 84 -5.52 2.31 -11.46
C ASP A 84 -4.37 2.37 -10.44
N VAL A 85 -4.62 2.89 -9.23
CA VAL A 85 -3.61 3.05 -8.16
C VAL A 85 -3.72 1.98 -7.08
N TYR A 86 -4.86 1.29 -6.99
CA TYR A 86 -5.14 0.24 -6.00
C TYR A 86 -4.09 -0.89 -5.96
N PRO A 87 -3.57 -1.41 -7.10
CA PRO A 87 -2.54 -2.44 -7.09
C PRO A 87 -1.22 -1.96 -6.45
N VAL A 88 -0.88 -0.68 -6.57
CA VAL A 88 0.31 -0.10 -5.93
C VAL A 88 0.04 0.12 -4.45
N TRP A 89 -1.10 0.73 -4.11
CA TRP A 89 -1.51 0.98 -2.73
C TRP A 89 -1.48 -0.30 -1.88
N SER A 90 -2.10 -1.38 -2.37
CA SER A 90 -2.18 -2.66 -1.66
C SER A 90 -0.82 -3.37 -1.52
N ARG A 91 0.03 -3.28 -2.55
CA ARG A 91 1.38 -3.85 -2.52
C ARG A 91 2.27 -3.15 -1.50
N VAL A 92 2.24 -1.81 -1.47
CA VAL A 92 3.01 -1.04 -0.48
C VAL A 92 2.55 -1.40 0.93
N LEU A 93 1.25 -1.40 1.17
CA LEU A 93 0.70 -1.69 2.50
C LEU A 93 1.06 -3.10 2.98
N ARG A 94 1.11 -4.07 2.07
CA ARG A 94 1.50 -5.46 2.36
C ARG A 94 2.92 -5.58 2.92
N TRP A 95 3.86 -4.75 2.47
CA TRP A 95 5.22 -4.69 3.01
C TRP A 95 5.33 -3.75 4.23
N LEU A 96 4.59 -2.65 4.20
CA LEU A 96 4.64 -1.60 5.22
C LEU A 96 4.09 -2.10 6.56
N VAL A 97 3.00 -2.87 6.56
CA VAL A 97 2.34 -3.41 7.77
C VAL A 97 3.27 -4.28 8.63
N PRO A 98 3.91 -5.35 8.12
CA PRO A 98 4.77 -6.19 8.95
C PRO A 98 6.01 -5.43 9.46
N VAL A 99 6.58 -4.54 8.63
CA VAL A 99 7.74 -3.72 9.01
C VAL A 99 7.37 -2.76 10.14
N VAL A 100 6.34 -1.94 9.95
CA VAL A 100 5.89 -0.97 10.96
C VAL A 100 5.39 -1.69 12.21
N GLY A 101 4.62 -2.77 12.07
CA GLY A 101 4.13 -3.55 13.20
C GLY A 101 5.28 -4.09 14.06
N THR A 102 6.34 -4.59 13.43
CA THR A 102 7.53 -5.08 14.14
C THR A 102 8.27 -3.94 14.83
N ILE A 103 8.52 -2.82 14.14
CA ILE A 103 9.19 -1.65 14.72
C ILE A 103 8.39 -1.11 15.91
N ALA A 104 7.07 -0.99 15.76
CA ALA A 104 6.20 -0.49 16.81
C ALA A 104 6.15 -1.42 18.02
N ALA A 105 6.13 -2.75 17.81
CA ALA A 105 6.20 -3.73 18.88
C ALA A 105 7.53 -3.62 19.65
N VAL A 106 8.64 -3.52 18.94
CA VAL A 106 9.97 -3.38 19.55
C VAL A 106 10.06 -2.06 20.32
N ALA A 107 9.71 -0.93 19.71
CA ALA A 107 9.74 0.39 20.34
C ALA A 107 8.80 0.47 21.56
N GLY A 108 7.59 -0.08 21.44
CA GLY A 108 6.61 -0.14 22.54
C GLY A 108 7.10 -1.01 23.69
N GLY A 109 7.72 -2.15 23.39
CA GLY A 109 8.34 -3.03 24.39
C GLY A 109 9.52 -2.37 25.09
N ILE A 110 10.41 -1.72 24.33
CA ILE A 110 11.52 -0.91 24.86
C ILE A 110 11.00 0.13 25.84
N LEU A 111 10.05 0.95 25.40
CA LEU A 111 9.49 2.03 26.20
C LEU A 111 8.85 1.50 27.48
N TYR A 112 8.13 0.38 27.41
CA TYR A 112 7.52 -0.23 28.58
C TYR A 112 8.56 -0.65 29.62
N VAL A 113 9.57 -1.40 29.18
CA VAL A 113 10.57 -1.98 30.07
C VAL A 113 11.50 -0.91 30.65
N SER A 114 11.77 0.17 29.91
CA SER A 114 12.62 1.27 30.40
C SER A 114 11.91 2.21 31.37
N THR A 115 10.58 2.33 31.30
CA THR A 115 9.80 3.26 32.13
C THR A 115 9.07 2.60 33.30
N THR A 116 9.01 1.26 33.34
CA THR A 116 8.26 0.51 34.35
C THR A 116 9.20 -0.21 35.32
N PRO A 117 9.21 0.14 36.63
CA PRO A 117 10.12 -0.45 37.61
C PRO A 117 9.94 -1.95 37.85
N VAL A 118 8.70 -2.46 37.76
CA VAL A 118 8.37 -3.88 37.88
C VAL A 118 7.47 -4.28 36.70
N PRO A 119 8.05 -4.75 35.59
CA PRO A 119 7.30 -5.12 34.39
C PRO A 119 6.33 -6.27 34.68
N GLN A 120 5.05 -6.09 34.34
CA GLN A 120 4.04 -7.14 34.40
C GLN A 120 3.69 -7.60 32.98
N LEU A 121 3.49 -8.91 32.80
CA LEU A 121 3.17 -9.47 31.48
C LEU A 121 1.87 -8.89 30.91
N GLY A 122 0.84 -8.66 31.74
CA GLY A 122 -0.43 -8.10 31.29
C GLY A 122 -0.29 -6.69 30.71
N ASP A 123 0.45 -5.83 31.40
CA ASP A 123 0.70 -4.45 31.00
C ASP A 123 1.64 -4.35 29.79
N LEU A 124 2.64 -5.24 29.70
CA LEU A 124 3.46 -5.35 28.49
C LEU A 124 2.61 -5.68 27.26
N ILE A 125 1.71 -6.67 27.37
CA ILE A 125 0.81 -7.03 26.28
C ILE A 125 -0.08 -5.85 25.91
N ALA A 126 -0.65 -5.15 26.90
CA ALA A 126 -1.48 -3.97 26.67
C ALA A 126 -0.71 -2.85 25.94
N GLN A 127 0.54 -2.60 26.33
CA GLN A 127 1.40 -1.61 25.69
C GLN A 127 1.77 -2.01 24.25
N LEU A 128 2.08 -3.29 24.01
CA LEU A 128 2.37 -3.80 22.67
C LEU A 128 1.15 -3.69 21.75
N VAL A 129 -0.03 -4.10 22.22
CA VAL A 129 -1.27 -3.97 21.46
C VAL A 129 -1.55 -2.50 21.14
N THR A 130 -1.38 -1.60 22.12
CA THR A 130 -1.63 -0.17 21.94
C THR A 130 -0.66 0.44 20.93
N SER A 131 0.64 0.23 21.11
CA SER A 131 1.69 0.80 20.25
C SER A 131 1.61 0.28 18.81
N VAL A 132 1.44 -1.04 18.63
CA VAL A 132 1.31 -1.65 17.30
C VAL A 132 0.03 -1.19 16.61
N SER A 133 -1.11 -1.21 17.30
CA SER A 133 -2.40 -0.80 16.70
C SER A 133 -2.36 0.66 16.29
N ALA A 134 -1.85 1.56 17.14
CA ALA A 134 -1.72 2.97 16.82
C ALA A 134 -0.80 3.19 15.61
N ALA A 135 0.36 2.55 15.57
CA ALA A 135 1.31 2.69 14.47
C ALA A 135 0.73 2.18 13.14
N LEU A 136 0.05 1.04 13.15
CA LEU A 136 -0.59 0.47 11.96
C LEU A 136 -1.75 1.34 11.46
N LEU A 137 -2.59 1.86 12.35
CA LEU A 137 -3.69 2.76 11.98
C LEU A 137 -3.16 4.06 11.37
N TRP A 138 -2.18 4.69 12.00
CA TRP A 138 -1.54 5.90 11.47
C TRP A 138 -0.89 5.66 10.12
N THR A 139 -0.16 4.56 9.99
CA THR A 139 0.52 4.18 8.75
C THR A 139 -0.48 3.93 7.62
N PHE A 140 -1.54 3.17 7.91
CA PHE A 140 -2.63 2.93 6.96
C PHE A 140 -3.31 4.22 6.52
N ALA A 141 -3.67 5.07 7.48
CA ALA A 141 -4.33 6.34 7.21
C ALA A 141 -3.44 7.30 6.42
N ALA A 142 -2.19 7.48 6.84
CA ALA A 142 -1.23 8.35 6.17
C ALA A 142 -0.93 7.88 4.75
N TRP A 143 -0.67 6.58 4.55
CA TRP A 143 -0.42 6.04 3.21
C TRP A 143 -1.64 6.18 2.30
N THR A 144 -2.84 5.86 2.81
CA THR A 144 -4.08 6.03 2.06
C THR A 144 -4.31 7.48 1.69
N LEU A 145 -4.10 8.41 2.63
CA LEU A 145 -4.24 9.84 2.37
C LEU A 145 -3.27 10.33 1.30
N VAL A 146 -2.00 9.91 1.34
CA VAL A 146 -1.00 10.26 0.31
C VAL A 146 -1.45 9.77 -1.06
N VAL A 147 -1.89 8.52 -1.18
CA VAL A 147 -2.37 7.96 -2.45
C VAL A 147 -3.60 8.70 -2.94
N VAL A 148 -4.55 9.01 -2.06
CA VAL A 148 -5.77 9.78 -2.40
C VAL A 148 -5.41 11.18 -2.89
N ILE A 149 -4.48 11.87 -2.21
CA ILE A 149 -4.04 13.21 -2.62
C ILE A 149 -3.38 13.15 -4.00
N ILE A 150 -2.46 12.21 -4.23
CA ILE A 150 -1.80 12.04 -5.52
C ILE A 150 -2.83 11.75 -6.61
N GLU A 151 -3.77 10.84 -6.36
CA GLU A 151 -4.80 10.49 -7.34
C GLU A 151 -5.73 11.68 -7.65
N ARG A 152 -6.17 12.43 -6.62
CA ARG A 152 -7.09 13.57 -6.77
C ARG A 152 -6.44 14.80 -7.37
N THR A 153 -5.12 14.95 -7.25
CA THR A 153 -4.36 16.04 -7.86
C THR A 153 -3.86 15.71 -9.26
N THR A 154 -3.94 14.44 -9.66
CA THR A 154 -3.62 14.02 -11.03
C THR A 154 -4.80 14.31 -11.95
N PRO A 155 -4.61 15.09 -13.04
CA PRO A 155 -5.66 15.30 -14.03
C PRO A 155 -6.17 13.99 -14.62
N GLU A 156 -7.46 13.92 -14.94
CA GLU A 156 -8.04 12.72 -15.55
C GLU A 156 -7.36 12.43 -16.90
N GLY A 157 -6.92 11.18 -17.09
CA GLY A 157 -6.16 10.76 -18.27
C GLY A 157 -4.64 11.00 -18.20
N ALA A 158 -4.12 11.68 -17.17
CA ALA A 158 -2.68 11.81 -16.96
C ALA A 158 -2.10 10.60 -16.21
N SER A 159 -0.96 10.08 -16.65
CA SER A 159 -0.20 9.09 -15.90
C SER A 159 0.47 9.76 -14.69
N ASN A 160 0.29 9.21 -13.50
CA ASN A 160 1.06 9.61 -12.31
C ASN A 160 2.07 8.54 -11.91
N ALA A 161 2.95 8.88 -10.97
CA ALA A 161 4.01 7.98 -10.48
C ALA A 161 3.49 6.68 -9.83
N LEU A 162 2.20 6.63 -9.45
CA LEU A 162 1.53 5.47 -8.84
C LEU A 162 0.63 4.70 -9.82
N SER A 163 0.22 5.32 -10.93
CA SER A 163 -0.59 4.71 -11.98
C SER A 163 0.27 3.72 -12.75
N ARG A 164 -0.09 2.44 -12.68
CA ARG A 164 0.64 1.35 -13.34
C ARG A 164 0.18 1.05 -14.75
N THR A 165 -0.74 1.81 -15.32
CA THR A 165 -1.18 1.61 -16.70
C THR A 165 -0.12 2.22 -17.63
N PRO A 166 0.82 1.43 -18.20
CA PRO A 166 1.60 1.93 -19.32
C PRO A 166 0.64 2.43 -20.40
N THR A 167 1.06 3.47 -21.11
CA THR A 167 0.45 3.83 -22.39
C THR A 167 0.37 2.56 -23.22
N TRP A 168 -0.85 2.10 -23.51
CA TRP A 168 -1.07 0.85 -24.21
C TRP A 168 -0.43 0.95 -25.61
N ASP A 169 0.55 0.10 -25.89
CA ASP A 169 1.17 -0.05 -27.19
C ASP A 169 0.77 -1.43 -27.76
N PRO A 170 0.12 -1.50 -28.93
CA PRO A 170 -0.16 -2.78 -29.61
C PRO A 170 1.06 -3.69 -29.74
N ASN A 171 2.27 -3.13 -29.84
CA ASN A 171 3.51 -3.90 -29.93
C ASN A 171 3.89 -4.61 -28.63
N ASP A 172 3.25 -4.28 -27.49
CA ASP A 172 3.43 -4.99 -26.22
C ASP A 172 2.72 -6.36 -26.21
N LEU A 173 1.82 -6.64 -27.17
CA LEU A 173 1.21 -7.96 -27.34
C LEU A 173 2.26 -9.04 -27.68
N ASP A 174 3.32 -8.65 -28.41
CA ASP A 174 4.42 -9.54 -28.78
C ASP A 174 5.49 -9.64 -27.69
N ARG A 175 5.46 -8.76 -26.69
CA ARG A 175 6.38 -8.79 -25.54
C ARG A 175 5.83 -9.75 -24.49
N THR A 176 6.34 -10.97 -24.49
CA THR A 176 6.12 -11.91 -23.38
C THR A 176 6.81 -11.38 -22.11
N GLY A 177 6.13 -10.56 -21.31
CA GLY A 177 6.56 -10.25 -19.94
C GLY A 177 6.28 -8.84 -19.43
N SER A 178 5.64 -8.79 -18.26
CA SER A 178 5.27 -7.66 -17.41
C SER A 178 6.43 -6.76 -16.93
N GLY A 179 7.10 -6.05 -17.84
CA GLY A 179 8.25 -5.19 -17.52
C GLY A 179 7.90 -3.98 -16.63
N THR A 180 6.68 -3.47 -16.70
CA THR A 180 6.19 -2.30 -15.93
C THR A 180 6.00 -2.62 -14.45
N ASP A 181 5.51 -3.81 -14.13
CA ASP A 181 5.29 -4.24 -12.75
C ASP A 181 6.60 -4.35 -11.95
N THR A 182 7.70 -4.72 -12.63
CA THR A 182 9.03 -4.91 -12.02
C THR A 182 9.68 -3.57 -11.65
N ARG A 183 9.47 -2.51 -12.45
CA ARG A 183 10.06 -1.19 -12.20
C ARG A 183 9.46 -0.50 -10.98
N ALA A 184 8.14 -0.53 -10.85
CA ALA A 184 7.47 0.04 -9.68
C ALA A 184 7.78 -0.74 -8.40
N ASP A 185 7.97 -2.06 -8.50
CA ASP A 185 8.42 -2.88 -7.36
C ASP A 185 9.84 -2.52 -6.93
N ALA A 186 10.74 -2.31 -7.90
CA ALA A 186 12.09 -1.81 -7.64
C ALA A 186 12.06 -0.42 -6.99
N ILE A 187 11.25 0.53 -7.49
CA ILE A 187 11.14 1.87 -6.91
C ILE A 187 10.64 1.82 -5.47
N VAL A 188 9.56 1.09 -5.19
CA VAL A 188 9.03 0.94 -3.82
C VAL A 188 10.08 0.33 -2.90
N SER A 189 10.79 -0.71 -3.35
CA SER A 189 11.86 -1.32 -2.55
C SER A 189 13.03 -0.37 -2.33
N LEU A 190 13.40 0.44 -3.32
CA LEU A 190 14.45 1.45 -3.18
C LEU A 190 14.06 2.56 -2.19
N VAL A 191 12.82 3.02 -2.21
CA VAL A 191 12.32 3.97 -1.21
C VAL A 191 12.39 3.37 0.19
N MET A 192 11.97 2.10 0.35
CA MET A 192 12.05 1.41 1.63
C MET A 192 13.49 1.25 2.12
N LEU A 193 14.42 0.88 1.23
CA LEU A 193 15.85 0.80 1.54
C LEU A 193 16.44 2.17 1.91
N ALA A 194 16.00 3.25 1.26
CA ALA A 194 16.41 4.61 1.59
C ALA A 194 15.90 5.03 2.97
N LEU A 195 14.64 4.71 3.31
CA LEU A 195 14.10 4.94 4.66
C LEU A 195 14.88 4.15 5.70
N LEU A 196 15.20 2.89 5.41
CA LEU A 196 16.01 2.04 6.28
C LEU A 196 17.44 2.60 6.45
N ALA A 197 18.05 3.10 5.38
CA ALA A 197 19.36 3.77 5.44
C ALA A 197 19.36 5.00 6.35
N GLY A 198 18.21 5.68 6.47
CA GLY A 198 18.03 6.85 7.32
C GLY A 198 17.91 6.54 8.81
N VAL A 199 17.61 5.29 9.21
CA VAL A 199 17.32 4.92 10.61
C VAL A 199 18.42 5.34 11.60
N PRO A 200 19.73 5.14 11.33
CA PRO A 200 20.79 5.57 12.24
C PRO A 200 20.86 7.09 12.47
N PHE A 201 20.28 7.88 11.58
CA PHE A 201 20.36 9.34 11.58
C PHE A 201 19.08 10.01 12.06
N ILE A 202 18.09 9.23 12.52
CA ILE A 202 16.84 9.78 13.06
C ILE A 202 17.17 10.55 14.35
N PRO A 203 16.95 11.89 14.39
CA PRO A 203 17.13 12.66 15.61
C PRO A 203 16.09 12.21 16.63
N SER A 204 16.52 12.04 17.88
CA SER A 204 15.61 11.72 18.99
C SER A 204 14.54 12.81 19.21
N THR A 205 14.80 14.05 18.78
CA THR A 205 13.84 15.17 18.74
C THR A 205 12.56 14.85 17.96
N PHE A 206 12.65 14.04 16.89
CA PHE A 206 11.47 13.64 16.13
C PHE A 206 10.51 12.74 16.92
N LEU A 207 11.04 12.01 17.91
CA LEU A 207 10.27 11.10 18.76
C LEU A 207 9.85 11.76 20.09
N TYR A 208 10.19 13.04 20.28
CA TYR A 208 9.84 13.84 21.44
C TYR A 208 10.27 13.21 22.78
N ILE A 209 11.45 12.60 22.79
CA ILE A 209 11.95 11.88 23.97
C ILE A 209 12.59 12.85 24.96
N GLY A 210 11.76 13.59 25.70
CA GLY A 210 12.15 14.37 26.88
C GLY A 210 13.49 15.12 26.77
N HIS A 211 14.49 14.66 27.52
CA HIS A 211 15.82 15.29 27.64
C HIS A 211 16.76 15.05 26.44
N LEU A 212 16.40 14.18 25.48
CA LEU A 212 17.21 13.90 24.29
C LEU A 212 16.90 14.83 23.10
N ASN A 213 15.89 15.69 23.21
CA ASN A 213 15.45 16.61 22.15
C ASN A 213 16.49 17.68 21.72
N GLY A 214 17.72 17.64 22.26
CA GLY A 214 18.86 18.50 21.89
C GLY A 214 19.54 18.17 20.56
N GLY A 215 19.00 17.21 19.78
CA GLY A 215 19.52 16.86 18.45
C GLY A 215 20.36 15.58 18.39
N GLU A 216 20.49 14.86 19.50
CA GLU A 216 21.19 13.57 19.55
C GLU A 216 20.43 12.48 18.77
N PRO A 217 21.13 11.56 18.09
CA PRO A 217 20.49 10.47 17.35
C PRO A 217 19.81 9.46 18.29
N LEU A 218 18.77 8.77 17.78
CA LEU A 218 18.12 7.67 18.50
C LEU A 218 19.05 6.47 18.72
N ILE A 219 19.90 6.21 17.72
CA ILE A 219 20.91 5.17 17.77
C ILE A 219 22.12 5.67 18.57
N ASN A 220 22.73 4.79 19.35
CA ASN A 220 23.85 5.12 20.20
C ASN A 220 25.01 5.75 19.37
N PRO A 221 25.42 7.00 19.67
CA PRO A 221 26.50 7.68 18.94
C PRO A 221 27.87 7.01 19.17
N ASP A 222 28.03 6.20 20.22
CA ASP A 222 29.26 5.48 20.53
C ASP A 222 29.46 4.22 19.67
N ILE A 223 28.48 3.85 18.82
CA ILE A 223 28.66 2.74 17.89
C ILE A 223 29.83 3.06 16.94
N PRO A 224 30.83 2.16 16.84
CA PRO A 224 31.98 2.39 15.98
C PRO A 224 31.55 2.71 14.54
N THR A 225 32.13 3.76 13.95
CA THR A 225 31.81 4.21 12.59
C THR A 225 31.90 3.09 11.56
N GLY A 226 32.77 2.10 11.78
CA GLY A 226 32.89 0.92 10.92
C GLY A 226 31.58 0.11 10.80
N TRP A 227 30.78 0.00 11.85
CA TRP A 227 29.48 -0.68 11.81
C TRP A 227 28.46 0.11 11.01
N VAL A 228 28.38 1.43 11.22
CA VAL A 228 27.47 2.31 10.48
C VAL A 228 27.81 2.34 8.99
N VAL A 229 29.11 2.44 8.65
CA VAL A 229 29.57 2.38 7.26
C VAL A 229 29.25 1.01 6.65
N SER A 230 29.51 -0.09 7.36
CA SER A 230 29.19 -1.43 6.86
C SER A 230 27.69 -1.62 6.62
N TYR A 231 26.85 -1.09 7.51
CA TYR A 231 25.40 -1.07 7.35
C TYR A 231 24.97 -0.34 6.07
N LEU A 232 25.48 0.88 5.86
CA LEU A 232 25.17 1.68 4.66
C LEU A 232 25.69 1.03 3.38
N VAL A 233 26.89 0.45 3.41
CA VAL A 233 27.44 -0.31 2.27
C VAL A 233 26.54 -1.49 1.94
N LEU A 234 26.07 -2.24 2.95
CA LEU A 234 25.21 -3.40 2.76
C LEU A 234 23.84 -3.00 2.18
N ILE A 235 23.25 -1.89 2.65
CA ILE A 235 22.05 -1.30 2.04
C ILE A 235 22.31 -0.84 0.60
N GLY A 236 23.47 -0.22 0.34
CA GLY A 236 23.88 0.18 -1.01
C GLY A 236 23.99 -1.02 -1.95
N VAL A 237 24.52 -2.14 -1.48
CA VAL A 237 24.59 -3.40 -2.23
C VAL A 237 23.18 -3.96 -2.50
N LEU A 238 22.30 -3.97 -1.49
CA LEU A 238 20.89 -4.35 -1.65
C LEU A 238 20.18 -3.49 -2.71
N ALA A 239 20.35 -2.17 -2.65
CA ALA A 239 19.80 -1.23 -3.61
C ALA A 239 20.35 -1.45 -5.02
N LEU A 240 21.67 -1.70 -5.15
CA LEU A 240 22.31 -1.99 -6.43
C LEU A 240 21.75 -3.29 -7.04
N ILE A 241 21.56 -4.33 -6.21
CA ILE A 241 20.94 -5.59 -6.63
C ILE A 241 19.51 -5.31 -7.14
N GLN A 242 18.72 -4.48 -6.44
CA GLN A 242 17.36 -4.13 -6.88
C GLN A 242 17.34 -3.38 -8.23
N VAL A 243 18.31 -2.50 -8.47
CA VAL A 243 18.45 -1.77 -9.76
C VAL A 243 18.92 -2.70 -10.88
N TRP A 244 19.78 -3.69 -10.58
CA TRP A 244 20.33 -4.61 -11.57
C TRP A 244 19.34 -5.71 -12.00
N ARG A 245 18.45 -6.15 -11.10
CA ARG A 245 17.42 -7.18 -11.35
C ARG A 245 16.59 -6.96 -12.63
N PRO A 246 16.00 -5.79 -12.91
CA PRO A 246 15.18 -5.58 -14.10
C PRO A 246 15.95 -5.66 -15.43
N ALA A 247 17.29 -5.59 -15.42
CA ALA A 247 18.11 -5.65 -16.63
C ALA A 247 18.33 -7.08 -17.17
N ARG A 248 17.98 -8.11 -16.40
CA ARG A 248 18.06 -9.52 -16.82
C ARG A 248 16.75 -10.25 -16.54
N PRO A 249 15.75 -10.12 -17.43
CA PRO A 249 14.53 -10.92 -17.36
C PRO A 249 14.88 -12.39 -17.60
N GLY A 250 15.12 -13.12 -16.50
CA GLY A 250 15.55 -14.51 -16.55
C GLY A 250 15.20 -15.22 -15.25
N ARG A 251 14.49 -16.35 -15.39
CA ARG A 251 14.00 -17.17 -14.28
C ARG A 251 15.04 -18.22 -13.91
N SER A 252 16.05 -17.84 -13.12
CA SER A 252 17.08 -18.77 -12.68
C SER A 252 16.92 -19.10 -11.18
N ARG A 253 17.17 -20.36 -10.81
CA ARG A 253 17.31 -20.76 -9.39
C ARG A 253 18.38 -19.94 -8.68
N GLY A 254 19.41 -19.49 -9.43
CA GLY A 254 20.46 -18.60 -8.95
C GLY A 254 19.95 -17.23 -8.45
N ARG A 255 18.87 -16.71 -9.04
CA ARG A 255 18.26 -15.45 -8.59
C ARG A 255 17.56 -15.61 -7.24
N LEU A 256 16.78 -16.68 -7.08
CA LEU A 256 16.12 -16.99 -5.81
C LEU A 256 17.18 -17.14 -4.71
N THR A 257 18.25 -17.91 -4.98
CA THR A 257 19.31 -18.08 -3.98
C THR A 257 20.03 -16.78 -3.64
N LEU A 258 20.19 -15.87 -4.59
CA LEU A 258 20.80 -14.56 -4.33
C LEU A 258 19.91 -13.69 -3.45
N GLU A 259 18.60 -13.62 -3.74
CA GLU A 259 17.62 -12.88 -2.93
C GLU A 259 17.65 -13.39 -1.49
N MET A 260 17.42 -14.69 -1.31
CA MET A 260 17.44 -15.35 -0.01
C MET A 260 18.76 -15.17 0.76
N ALA A 261 19.89 -15.35 0.06
CA ALA A 261 21.20 -15.20 0.68
C ALA A 261 21.45 -13.76 1.14
N THR A 262 20.98 -12.76 0.39
CA THR A 262 21.20 -11.36 0.76
C THR A 262 20.41 -11.00 2.00
N ASP A 263 19.16 -11.44 2.13
CA ASP A 263 18.33 -11.19 3.32
C ASP A 263 18.93 -11.88 4.57
N ILE A 264 19.44 -13.10 4.41
CA ILE A 264 20.13 -13.83 5.48
C ILE A 264 21.41 -13.11 5.89
N VAL A 265 22.24 -12.69 4.93
CA VAL A 265 23.48 -11.93 5.21
C VAL A 265 23.16 -10.63 5.93
N PHE A 266 22.11 -9.92 5.51
CA PHE A 266 21.64 -8.71 6.19
C PHE A 266 21.18 -9.00 7.62
N GLY A 267 20.38 -10.05 7.84
CA GLY A 267 19.93 -10.47 9.16
C GLY A 267 21.07 -10.89 10.09
N VAL A 268 22.05 -11.63 9.57
CA VAL A 268 23.26 -12.03 10.32
C VAL A 268 24.09 -10.81 10.67
N PHE A 269 24.29 -9.87 9.73
CA PHE A 269 25.02 -8.63 9.98
C PHE A 269 24.36 -7.80 11.10
N LEU A 270 23.04 -7.59 11.03
CA LEU A 270 22.31 -6.86 12.08
C LEU A 270 22.38 -7.57 13.43
N THR A 271 22.28 -8.90 13.43
CA THR A 271 22.44 -9.70 14.66
C THR A 271 23.85 -9.52 15.25
N ALA A 272 24.89 -9.59 14.43
CA ALA A 272 26.26 -9.38 14.87
C ALA A 272 26.48 -7.96 15.42
N LEU A 273 25.91 -6.94 14.77
CA LEU A 273 25.93 -5.56 15.26
C LEU A 273 25.28 -5.49 16.64
N VAL A 274 24.04 -5.98 16.79
CA VAL A 274 23.28 -5.94 18.05
C VAL A 274 23.99 -6.70 19.18
N LEU A 275 24.64 -7.83 18.88
CA LEU A 275 25.37 -8.62 19.88
C LEU A 275 26.75 -8.04 20.22
N SER A 276 27.38 -7.30 19.31
CA SER A 276 28.69 -6.67 19.53
C SER A 276 28.63 -5.42 20.39
N GLN A 277 27.47 -4.72 20.38
CA GLN A 277 27.30 -3.46 21.09
C GLN A 277 26.64 -3.67 22.46
N GLN A 278 27.09 -2.93 23.46
CA GLN A 278 26.47 -2.96 24.79
C GLN A 278 25.02 -2.44 24.74
N THR A 279 24.81 -1.31 24.07
CA THR A 279 23.49 -0.72 23.81
C THR A 279 23.45 -0.20 22.37
N VAL A 280 22.42 -0.59 21.61
CA VAL A 280 22.22 -0.12 20.23
C VAL A 280 21.45 1.21 20.21
N LEU A 281 20.56 1.37 21.18
CA LEU A 281 19.83 2.62 21.42
C LEU A 281 20.66 3.53 22.31
N HIS A 282 20.39 4.83 22.25
CA HIS A 282 21.07 5.83 23.06
C HIS A 282 21.12 5.40 24.55
N PRO A 283 22.29 5.47 25.21
CA PRO A 283 22.45 4.96 26.59
C PRO A 283 21.52 5.64 27.60
N ASP A 284 21.15 6.90 27.39
CA ASP A 284 20.17 7.60 28.23
C ASP A 284 18.74 7.04 28.12
N LEU A 285 18.42 6.29 27.05
CA LEU A 285 17.13 5.61 26.89
C LEU A 285 17.13 4.23 27.53
N VAL A 286 18.27 3.55 27.42
CA VAL A 286 18.47 2.19 27.86
C VAL A 286 19.87 2.12 28.47
N PRO A 287 20.00 2.38 29.77
CA PRO A 287 21.30 2.31 30.44
C PRO A 287 21.89 0.90 30.31
N ALA A 288 23.22 0.82 30.25
CA ALA A 288 23.92 -0.45 30.20
C ALA A 288 23.84 -1.14 31.58
N ASP A 289 22.74 -1.86 31.80
CA ASP A 289 22.51 -2.62 33.02
C ASP A 289 23.13 -4.02 32.89
N GLY A 290 23.56 -4.62 34.00
CA GLY A 290 24.13 -5.97 34.03
C GLY A 290 23.21 -7.06 33.45
N ASP A 291 23.75 -8.26 33.28
CA ASP A 291 23.04 -9.41 32.70
C ASP A 291 21.68 -9.64 33.37
N GLY A 292 20.60 -9.48 32.59
CA GLY A 292 19.21 -9.65 33.07
C GLY A 292 18.39 -8.35 33.18
N GLY A 293 18.98 -7.17 32.93
CA GLY A 293 18.26 -5.89 32.91
C GLY A 293 17.49 -5.59 31.62
N PRO A 294 16.74 -4.46 31.57
CA PRO A 294 16.04 -3.93 30.40
C PRO A 294 16.84 -3.98 29.10
N ALA A 295 18.12 -3.61 29.16
CA ALA A 295 19.02 -3.63 28.01
C ALA A 295 19.18 -5.03 27.38
N THR A 296 19.22 -6.07 28.20
CA THR A 296 19.32 -7.46 27.73
C THR A 296 18.04 -7.89 27.02
N ALA A 297 16.87 -7.58 27.60
CA ALA A 297 15.58 -7.88 26.99
C ALA A 297 15.40 -7.16 25.64
N ILE A 298 15.80 -5.90 25.57
CA ILE A 298 15.75 -5.09 24.35
C ILE A 298 16.67 -5.65 23.27
N ARG A 299 17.90 -6.04 23.64
CA ARG A 299 18.86 -6.66 22.71
C ARG A 299 18.27 -7.92 22.07
N TRP A 300 17.71 -8.83 22.87
CA TRP A 300 17.10 -10.06 22.35
C TRP A 300 15.81 -9.79 21.57
N GLY A 301 15.03 -8.78 21.96
CA GLY A 301 13.86 -8.32 21.21
C GLY A 301 14.22 -7.81 19.82
N LEU A 302 15.29 -7.02 19.70
CA LEU A 302 15.82 -6.54 18.41
C LEU A 302 16.29 -7.71 17.54
N VAL A 303 17.03 -8.67 18.10
CA VAL A 303 17.45 -9.88 17.37
C VAL A 303 16.23 -10.67 16.88
N ALA A 304 15.23 -10.90 17.73
CA ALA A 304 14.01 -11.61 17.35
C ALA A 304 13.27 -10.88 16.22
N ALA A 305 13.14 -9.56 16.30
CA ALA A 305 12.51 -8.73 15.27
C ALA A 305 13.22 -8.84 13.91
N VAL A 306 14.56 -8.79 13.90
CA VAL A 306 15.36 -8.98 12.67
C VAL A 306 15.01 -10.32 12.02
N TRP A 307 15.00 -11.40 12.79
CA TRP A 307 14.74 -12.74 12.24
C TRP A 307 13.28 -12.96 11.85
N VAL A 308 12.32 -12.35 12.53
CA VAL A 308 10.90 -12.37 12.10
C VAL A 308 10.76 -11.73 10.72
N ILE A 309 11.38 -10.57 10.50
CA ILE A 309 11.35 -9.87 9.21
C ILE A 309 12.03 -10.70 8.13
N VAL A 310 13.23 -11.23 8.40
CA VAL A 310 13.97 -12.08 7.44
C VAL A 310 13.14 -13.31 7.06
N VAL A 311 12.58 -14.03 8.04
CA VAL A 311 11.77 -15.23 7.78
C VAL A 311 10.51 -14.89 6.99
N TRP A 312 9.84 -13.77 7.32
CA TRP A 312 8.68 -13.31 6.56
C TRP A 312 9.02 -13.07 5.09
N ASP A 313 10.11 -12.34 4.84
CA ASP A 313 10.60 -12.03 3.49
C ASP A 313 10.97 -13.29 2.71
N GLN A 314 11.62 -14.27 3.37
CA GLN A 314 11.89 -15.58 2.76
C GLN A 314 10.60 -16.28 2.33
N VAL A 315 9.57 -16.28 3.18
CA VAL A 315 8.28 -16.91 2.88
C VAL A 315 7.58 -16.20 1.73
N GLU A 316 7.64 -14.88 1.66
CA GLU A 316 7.09 -14.08 0.57
C GLU A 316 7.79 -14.38 -0.76
N THR A 317 9.12 -14.37 -0.77
CA THR A 317 9.96 -14.69 -1.93
C THR A 317 9.74 -16.13 -2.43
N LEU A 318 9.55 -17.09 -1.52
CA LEU A 318 9.19 -18.46 -1.90
C LEU A 318 7.78 -18.54 -2.52
N ARG A 319 6.82 -17.82 -1.95
CA ARG A 319 5.43 -17.79 -2.45
C ARG A 319 5.35 -17.20 -3.84
N THR A 320 6.09 -16.12 -4.13
CA THR A 320 6.14 -15.53 -5.48
C THR A 320 6.78 -16.48 -6.47
N PHE A 321 7.89 -17.14 -6.10
CA PHE A 321 8.55 -18.13 -6.96
C PHE A 321 7.64 -19.34 -7.28
N ARG A 322 6.91 -19.86 -6.29
CA ARG A 322 5.98 -21.00 -6.46
C ARG A 322 4.77 -20.65 -7.31
N ARG A 323 4.09 -19.53 -7.04
CA ARG A 323 2.93 -19.09 -7.85
C ARG A 323 3.25 -18.88 -9.31
N ALA A 324 4.48 -18.48 -9.59
CA ALA A 324 4.93 -18.35 -10.96
C ALA A 324 5.18 -19.72 -11.62
N ALA A 325 5.43 -20.80 -10.86
CA ALA A 325 5.79 -22.13 -11.40
C ALA A 325 4.57 -22.94 -11.81
N ASP A 326 3.41 -22.60 -11.25
CA ASP A 326 2.11 -23.21 -11.55
C ASP A 326 1.35 -22.51 -12.71
N ARG A 327 1.97 -21.50 -13.35
CA ARG A 327 1.48 -20.84 -14.58
C ARG A 327 2.36 -21.20 -15.76
#